data_AF-A0A9E4Y831-F1
#
_entry.id   AF-A0A9E4Y831-F1
#
_cell.length_a   1.000
_cell.length_b   1.000
_cell.length_c   1.000
_cell.angle_alpha   90.00
_cell.angle_beta   90.00
_cell.angle_gamma   90.00
#
_symmetry.space_group_name_H-M   'P 1'
#
loop_
_entity.id
_entity.type
_entity.pdbx_description
1 polymer ?
#
loop_
_entity_poly.entity_id
_entity_poly.type
_entity_poly.pdbx_seq_one_letter_code
_entity_poly.pdbx_strand_id
1 'polypeptide(L)'
;MLLIARKNLFAEKTRLAISIGGIALSVFLIGILLSLFRGWSERVGSFVEEVPADLWVASEGTTDFTAAASILPGALGLGLELIPETDVVAPLIVRPMEMSHAGDDP
;
A
#
# COMPACT_ATOMS: atom_id res chain seq x y z
N MET A 1 -25.49 31.09 -28.54
CA MET A 1 -25.31 31.21 -27.07
C MET A 1 -23.86 30.98 -26.63
N LEU A 2 -23.18 29.94 -27.12
CA LEU A 2 -21.78 29.59 -26.77
C LEU A 2 -20.75 30.72 -27.03
N LEU A 3 -20.90 31.49 -28.13
CA LEU A 3 -20.03 32.63 -28.42
C LEU A 3 -20.14 33.78 -27.39
N ILE A 4 -21.34 34.03 -26.87
CA ILE A 4 -21.60 35.11 -25.90
C ILE A 4 -21.04 34.72 -24.54
N ALA A 5 -21.28 33.47 -24.11
CA ALA A 5 -20.71 32.93 -22.87
C ALA A 5 -19.18 32.99 -22.87
N ARG A 6 -18.54 32.60 -23.98
CA ARG A 6 -17.08 32.63 -24.12
C ARG A 6 -16.52 34.06 -24.04
N LYS A 7 -17.18 35.03 -24.69
CA LYS A 7 -16.79 36.44 -24.65
C LYS A 7 -16.94 37.04 -23.25
N ASN A 8 -17.97 36.63 -22.50
CA ASN A 8 -18.16 37.05 -21.12
C ASN A 8 -17.12 36.42 -20.16
N LEU A 9 -16.76 35.15 -20.39
CA LEU A 9 -15.72 34.45 -19.61
C LEU A 9 -14.34 35.13 -19.75
N PHE A 10 -14.00 35.57 -20.96
CA PHE A 10 -12.73 36.25 -21.25
C PHE A 10 -12.71 37.73 -20.87
N ALA A 11 -13.82 38.30 -20.42
CA ALA A 11 -13.85 39.66 -19.86
C ALA A 11 -13.14 39.70 -18.50
N GLU A 12 -13.29 38.64 -17.69
CA GLU A 12 -12.63 38.51 -16.37
C GLU A 12 -11.57 37.40 -16.34
N LYS A 13 -10.52 37.59 -17.15
CA LYS A 13 -9.43 36.61 -17.34
C LYS A 13 -8.78 36.15 -16.04
N THR A 14 -8.58 37.05 -15.07
CA THR A 14 -7.96 36.73 -13.79
C THR A 14 -8.83 35.81 -12.94
N ARG A 15 -10.13 36.11 -12.82
CA ARG A 15 -11.08 35.25 -12.08
C ARG A 15 -11.17 33.88 -12.73
N LEU A 16 -11.25 33.84 -14.06
CA LEU A 16 -11.28 32.60 -14.82
C LEU A 16 -10.01 31.75 -14.58
N ALA A 17 -8.82 32.37 -14.63
CA ALA A 17 -7.56 31.68 -14.41
C ALA A 17 -7.46 31.11 -12.99
N ILE A 18 -7.89 31.85 -11.97
CA ILE A 18 -7.90 31.38 -10.58
C ILE A 18 -8.84 30.17 -10.43
N SER A 19 -10.06 30.24 -10.97
CA SER A 19 -11.02 29.14 -10.88
C SER A 19 -10.55 27.88 -11.63
N ILE A 20 -10.05 28.03 -12.86
CA ILE A 20 -9.52 26.90 -13.63
C ILE A 20 -8.27 26.33 -12.96
N GLY A 21 -7.37 27.19 -12.46
CA GLY A 21 -6.17 26.76 -11.76
C GLY A 21 -6.48 25.95 -10.50
N GLY A 22 -7.45 26.40 -9.69
CA GLY A 22 -7.91 25.67 -8.52
C GLY A 22 -8.47 24.29 -8.88
N ILE A 23 -9.37 24.22 -9.87
CA ILE A 23 -9.96 22.95 -10.32
C ILE A 23 -8.89 22.01 -10.87
N ALA A 24 -7.99 22.53 -11.72
CA ALA A 24 -6.91 21.75 -12.29
C ALA A 24 -5.99 21.18 -11.21
N LEU A 25 -5.64 21.98 -10.20
CA LEU A 25 -4.84 21.55 -9.06
C LEU A 25 -5.57 20.47 -8.24
N SER A 26 -6.87 20.63 -7.97
CA SER A 26 -7.65 19.62 -7.26
C SER A 26 -7.70 18.29 -8.01
N VAL A 27 -7.98 18.30 -9.32
CA VAL A 27 -8.00 17.08 -10.14
C VAL A 27 -6.61 16.43 -10.19
N PHE A 28 -5.55 17.23 -10.29
CA PHE A 28 -4.18 16.75 -10.24
C PHE A 28 -3.85 16.05 -8.92
N LEU A 29 -4.21 16.65 -7.78
CA LEU A 29 -4.03 16.05 -6.46
C LEU A 29 -4.83 14.76 -6.28
N ILE A 30 -6.08 14.73 -6.76
CA ILE A 30 -6.89 13.50 -6.77
C ILE A 30 -6.20 12.42 -7.61
N GLY A 31 -5.63 12.78 -8.77
CA GLY A 31 -4.87 11.87 -9.62
C GLY A 31 -3.62 11.30 -8.93
N ILE A 32 -2.88 12.13 -8.19
CA ILE A 32 -1.75 11.70 -7.36
C ILE A 32 -2.22 10.68 -6.31
N LEU A 33 -3.28 11.01 -5.56
CA LEU A 33 -3.81 10.13 -4.53
C LEU A 33 -4.26 8.79 -5.09
N LEU A 34 -4.96 8.77 -6.24
CA LEU A 34 -5.38 7.54 -6.89
C LEU A 34 -4.18 6.70 -7.37
N SER A 35 -3.16 7.35 -7.93
CA SER A 35 -1.97 6.66 -8.42
C SER A 35 -1.17 6.05 -7.26
N LEU A 36 -1.03 6.79 -6.16
CA LEU A 36 -0.41 6.29 -4.94
C LEU A 36 -1.20 5.13 -4.34
N PHE A 37 -2.52 5.26 -4.26
CA PHE A 37 -3.39 4.21 -3.75
C PHE A 37 -3.26 2.92 -4.56
N ARG A 38 -3.32 3.01 -5.90
CA ARG A 38 -3.13 1.85 -6.78
C ARG A 38 -1.74 1.25 -6.63
N GLY A 39 -0.71 2.08 -6.65
CA GLY A 39 0.67 1.63 -6.49
C GLY A 39 0.89 0.92 -5.15
N TRP A 40 0.28 1.42 -4.09
CA TRP A 40 0.27 0.77 -2.77
C TRP A 40 -0.47 -0.56 -2.80
N SER A 41 -1.69 -0.61 -3.34
CA SER A 41 -2.47 -1.85 -3.46
C SER A 41 -1.74 -2.94 -4.25
N GLU A 42 -1.04 -2.58 -5.33
CA GLU A 42 -0.24 -3.53 -6.12
C GLU A 42 1.04 -3.97 -5.40
N ARG A 43 1.70 -3.08 -4.64
CA ARG A 43 2.97 -3.41 -3.98
C ARG A 43 2.80 -4.19 -2.67
N VAL A 44 1.77 -3.89 -1.88
CA VAL A 44 1.64 -4.41 -0.51
C VAL A 44 1.55 -5.94 -0.48
N GLY A 45 0.90 -6.54 -1.48
CA GLY A 45 0.78 -8.00 -1.61
C GLY A 45 1.95 -8.69 -2.33
N SER A 46 2.81 -7.94 -3.03
CA SER A 46 3.79 -8.50 -3.97
C SER A 46 4.71 -9.55 -3.35
N PHE A 47 5.16 -9.35 -2.11
CA PHE A 47 5.99 -10.34 -1.42
C PHE A 47 5.30 -11.70 -1.28
N VAL A 48 4.01 -11.71 -0.95
CA VAL A 48 3.23 -12.95 -0.78
C VAL A 48 2.94 -13.59 -2.13
N GLU A 49 2.66 -12.77 -3.14
CA GLU A 49 2.34 -13.23 -4.49
C GLU A 49 3.55 -13.77 -5.25
N GLU A 50 4.75 -13.22 -5.01
CA GLU A 50 5.98 -13.58 -5.70
C GLU A 50 6.74 -14.73 -5.01
N VAL A 51 6.51 -14.96 -3.71
CA VAL A 51 7.12 -16.10 -3.00
C VAL A 51 6.40 -17.39 -3.39
N PRO A 52 7.09 -18.38 -3.98
CA PRO A 52 6.49 -19.65 -4.39
C PRO A 52 6.29 -20.57 -3.18
N ALA A 53 5.39 -20.19 -2.27
CA ALA A 53 5.03 -20.98 -1.10
C ALA A 53 3.67 -21.67 -1.31
N ASP A 54 3.65 -22.99 -1.16
CA ASP A 54 2.40 -23.78 -1.22
C ASP A 54 1.58 -23.68 0.06
N LEU A 55 2.25 -23.46 1.20
CA LEU A 55 1.63 -23.40 2.53
C LEU A 55 2.28 -22.31 3.38
N TRP A 56 1.43 -21.49 4.02
CA TRP A 56 1.82 -20.53 5.03
C TRP A 56 1.41 -21.01 6.41
N VAL A 57 2.32 -20.92 7.38
CA VAL A 57 2.06 -21.27 8.78
C VAL A 57 2.22 -20.02 9.63
N ALA A 58 1.18 -19.66 10.38
CA ALA A 58 1.14 -18.50 11.26
C ALA A 58 0.45 -18.86 12.58
N SER A 59 0.57 -17.99 13.58
CA SER A 59 -0.17 -18.11 14.84
C SER A 59 -1.69 -18.02 14.62
N GLU A 60 -2.45 -18.67 15.49
CA GLU A 60 -3.91 -18.57 15.50
C GLU A 60 -4.34 -17.12 15.74
N GLY A 61 -5.36 -16.65 15.00
CA GLY A 61 -5.90 -15.29 15.11
C GLY A 61 -5.13 -14.23 14.32
N THR A 62 -4.04 -14.58 13.63
CA THR A 62 -3.31 -13.67 12.75
C THR A 62 -4.13 -13.31 11.51
N THR A 63 -4.27 -12.01 11.23
CA THR A 63 -5.00 -11.47 10.07
C THR A 63 -4.11 -11.04 8.91
N ASP A 64 -2.81 -10.83 9.16
CA ASP A 64 -1.83 -10.39 8.17
C ASP A 64 -0.42 -10.86 8.55
N PHE A 65 0.52 -10.77 7.60
CA PHE A 65 1.89 -11.22 7.81
C PHE A 65 2.68 -10.37 8.80
N THR A 66 2.26 -9.14 9.09
CA THR A 66 2.93 -8.30 10.11
C THR A 66 2.60 -8.76 11.52
N ALA A 67 1.38 -9.25 11.73
CA ALA A 67 0.89 -9.88 12.95
C ALA A 67 1.14 -11.40 13.00
N ALA A 68 1.80 -11.98 11.99
CA ALA A 68 2.15 -13.40 11.93
C ALA A 68 3.42 -13.76 12.72
N ALA A 69 4.07 -12.75 13.32
CA ALA A 69 5.29 -12.95 14.08
C ALA A 69 5.07 -13.94 15.23
N SER A 70 5.86 -15.00 15.27
CA SER A 70 5.81 -16.02 16.31
C SER A 70 7.22 -16.37 16.78
N ILE A 71 7.33 -16.75 18.04
CA ILE A 71 8.58 -17.24 18.64
C ILE A 71 8.58 -18.75 18.50
N LEU A 72 9.31 -19.26 17.51
CA LEU A 72 9.46 -20.68 17.25
C LEU A 72 10.90 -21.13 17.54
N PRO A 73 11.11 -22.37 18.03
CA PRO A 73 12.46 -22.93 18.15
C PRO A 73 13.13 -23.00 16.77
N GLY A 74 14.37 -22.52 16.66
CA GLY A 74 15.12 -22.56 15.39
C GLY A 74 15.33 -23.98 14.83
N ALA A 75 15.30 -25.00 15.69
CA ALA A 75 15.39 -26.40 15.29
C ALA A 75 14.12 -26.96 14.64
N LEU A 76 12.99 -26.25 14.70
CA LEU A 76 11.73 -26.72 14.14
C LEU A 76 11.81 -26.90 12.61
N GLY A 77 12.52 -25.97 11.93
CA GLY A 77 12.72 -26.05 10.48
C GLY A 77 13.42 -27.34 10.04
N LEU A 78 14.46 -27.74 10.78
CA LEU A 78 15.20 -28.99 10.51
C LEU A 78 14.29 -30.22 10.60
N GLY A 79 13.34 -30.24 11.54
CA GLY A 79 12.36 -31.31 11.68
C GLY A 79 11.38 -31.40 10.51
N LEU A 80 11.03 -30.26 9.93
CA LEU A 80 10.12 -30.17 8.77
C LEU A 80 10.84 -30.54 7.47
N GLU A 81 12.11 -30.17 7.30
CA GLU A 81 12.94 -30.57 6.15
C GLU A 81 13.14 -32.10 6.04
N LEU A 82 12.99 -32.83 7.16
CA LEU A 82 13.09 -34.29 7.19
C LEU A 82 11.83 -34.99 6.65
N ILE A 83 10.73 -34.27 6.46
CA ILE A 83 9.47 -34.82 5.96
C ILE A 83 9.58 -35.02 4.44
N PRO A 84 9.41 -36.24 3.90
CA PRO A 84 9.64 -36.54 2.48
C PRO A 84 8.82 -35.69 1.50
N GLU A 85 7.63 -35.24 1.92
CA GLU A 85 6.72 -34.42 1.12
C GLU A 85 7.10 -32.93 1.09
N THR A 86 8.12 -32.52 1.85
CA THR A 86 8.53 -31.11 1.98
C THR A 86 9.74 -30.83 1.09
N ASP A 87 9.60 -29.93 0.13
CA ASP A 87 10.70 -29.53 -0.75
C ASP A 87 11.58 -28.45 -0.10
N VAL A 88 10.96 -27.38 0.42
CA VAL A 88 11.66 -26.24 1.03
C VAL A 88 10.91 -25.75 2.27
N VAL A 89 11.66 -25.44 3.32
CA VAL A 89 11.15 -24.76 4.52
C VAL A 89 11.93 -23.46 4.71
N ALA A 90 11.24 -22.32 4.75
CA ALA A 90 11.86 -21.03 4.98
C ALA A 90 11.14 -20.28 6.11
N PRO A 91 11.86 -19.76 7.12
CA PRO A 91 11.25 -18.96 8.15
C PRO A 91 10.86 -17.58 7.61
N LEU A 92 9.62 -17.16 7.87
CA LEU A 92 9.22 -15.78 7.65
C LEU A 92 9.68 -14.92 8.83
N ILE A 93 10.66 -14.05 8.59
CA ILE A 93 11.17 -13.13 9.60
C ILE A 93 10.49 -11.78 9.42
N VAL A 94 9.67 -11.42 10.42
CA VAL A 94 8.96 -10.15 10.48
C VAL A 94 9.61 -9.29 11.55
N ARG A 95 9.94 -8.04 11.22
CA ARG A 95 10.38 -7.05 12.20
C ARG A 95 9.20 -6.12 12.51
N PRO A 96 8.63 -6.17 13.72
CA PRO A 96 7.66 -5.16 14.11
C PRO A 96 8.36 -3.80 14.09
N MET A 97 7.74 -2.84 13.44
CA MET A 97 8.26 -1.48 13.34
C MET A 97 7.23 -0.55 13.92
N GLU A 98 7.58 0.15 15.00
CA GLU A 98 6.77 1.26 15.48
C GLU A 98 6.89 2.42 14.51
N MET A 99 5.76 2.85 13.96
CA MET A 99 5.66 4.08 13.20
C MET A 99 5.24 5.18 14.15
N SER A 100 6.17 6.07 14.50
CA SER A 100 5.85 7.29 15.23
C SER A 100 5.50 8.37 14.21
N HIS A 101 4.33 9.00 14.37
CA HIS A 101 3.99 10.19 13.61
C HIS A 101 4.37 11.44 14.43
N ALA A 102 4.90 12.46 13.76
CA ALA A 102 5.21 13.73 14.41
C ALA A 102 3.90 14.37 14.93
N GLY A 103 3.71 14.40 16.25
CA GLY A 103 2.49 14.86 16.90
C GLY A 103 1.75 13.81 17.76
N ASP A 104 2.29 12.58 17.87
CA ASP A 104 1.75 11.53 18.76
C ASP A 104 2.22 11.65 20.23
N ASP A 105 3.13 12.58 20.55
CA ASP A 105 3.49 12.92 21.93
C ASP A 105 2.41 13.86 22.54
N PRO A 106 1.92 13.60 23.77
CA PRO A 106 0.88 14.40 24.43
C PRO A 106 1.31 15.83 24.81
#